data_AF-A0A4V2WN74-F1
#
_entry.id   AF-A0A4V2WN74-F1
#
_cell.length_a   1.000
_cell.length_b   1.000
_cell.length_c   1.000
_cell.angle_alpha   90.00
_cell.angle_beta   90.00
_cell.angle_gamma   90.00
#
_symmetry.space_group_name_H-M   'P 1'
#
loop_
_entity.id
_entity.type
_entity.pdbx_description
1 polymer ?
#
loop_
_entity_poly.entity_id
_entity_poly.type
_entity_poly.pdbx_seq_one_letter_code
_entity_poly.pdbx_strand_id
1 'polypeptide(L)' 'MLNRKLMEISGVLNVESFDSEEFLLETECGFLMIRGQNLHIKNLNLEQGLVAIEGLVSETAYIDGNAQSKTKGIFGKLFK' A
#
# COMPACT_ATOMS: atom_id res chain seq x y z
N MET A 1 -7.41 1.12 11.70
CA MET A 1 -8.33 0.61 10.65
C MET A 1 -9.69 0.33 11.28
N LEU A 2 -10.78 0.81 10.66
CA LEU A 2 -12.16 0.58 11.11
C LEU A 2 -12.95 -0.17 10.03
N ASN A 3 -13.45 -1.36 10.38
CA ASN A 3 -14.29 -2.22 9.52
C ASN A 3 -13.74 -2.47 8.10
N ARG A 4 -12.42 -2.41 7.92
CA ARG A 4 -11.77 -2.47 6.61
C ARG A 4 -12.27 -1.42 5.60
N LYS A 5 -12.95 -0.36 6.09
CA LYS A 5 -13.52 0.73 5.29
C LYS A 5 -12.76 2.04 5.43
N LEU A 6 -12.16 2.25 6.59
CA LEU A 6 -11.36 3.43 6.89
C LEU A 6 -10.01 2.97 7.44
N MET A 7 -8.93 3.47 6.84
CA MET A 7 -7.57 3.24 7.28
C MET A 7 -6.87 4.58 7.46
N GLU A 8 -6.20 4.76 8.59
CA GLU A 8 -5.36 5.92 8.87
C GLU A 8 -3.94 5.39 9.06
N ILE A 9 -3.00 5.99 8.36
CA ILE A 9 -1.58 5.64 8.34
C ILE A 9 -0.78 6.88 8.75
N SER A 10 0.19 6.70 9.64
CA SER A 10 1.17 7.71 10.04
C SER A 10 2.57 7.36 9.52
N GLY A 11 3.49 8.32 9.56
CA GLY A 11 4.86 8.14 9.06
C GLY A 11 4.92 7.98 7.53
N VAL A 12 3.93 8.52 6.81
CA VAL A 12 3.91 8.56 5.34
C VAL A 12 4.79 9.71 4.87
N LEU A 13 5.80 9.40 4.07
CA LEU A 13 6.72 10.38 3.49
C LEU A 13 6.22 10.86 2.14
N ASN A 14 5.68 9.95 1.32
CA ASN A 14 5.14 10.25 0.00
C ASN A 14 4.05 9.26 -0.42
N VAL A 15 3.24 9.67 -1.41
CA VAL A 15 2.32 8.78 -2.13
C VAL A 15 2.90 8.54 -3.53
N GLU A 16 3.43 7.34 -3.77
CA GLU A 16 4.06 7.00 -5.06
C GLU A 16 3.03 6.81 -6.17
N SER A 17 1.98 6.05 -5.88
CA SER A 17 0.88 5.82 -6.81
C SER A 17 -0.40 5.51 -6.05
N PHE A 18 -1.53 5.88 -6.64
CA PHE A 18 -2.83 5.51 -6.10
C PHE A 18 -3.88 5.44 -7.21
N ASP A 19 -4.82 4.53 -7.03
CA ASP A 19 -6.06 4.44 -7.78
C ASP A 19 -7.17 3.82 -6.89
N SER A 20 -8.28 3.41 -7.51
CA SER A 20 -9.42 2.84 -6.79
C SER A 20 -9.20 1.42 -6.25
N GLU A 21 -8.14 0.74 -6.67
CA GLU A 21 -7.83 -0.65 -6.34
C GLU A 21 -6.54 -0.78 -5.52
N GLU A 22 -5.57 0.12 -5.71
CA GLU A 22 -4.26 0.06 -5.05
C GLU A 22 -3.74 1.44 -4.61
N PHE A 23 -3.04 1.45 -3.48
CA PHE A 23 -2.21 2.55 -3.01
C PHE A 23 -0.80 2.02 -2.74
N LEU A 24 0.21 2.78 -3.20
CA LEU A 24 1.61 2.57 -2.87
C LEU A 24 2.11 3.82 -2.12
N LEU A 25 2.43 3.65 -0.85
CA LEU A 25 2.90 4.70 0.03
C LEU A 25 4.39 4.49 0.33
N GLU A 26 5.18 5.55 0.26
CA GLU A 26 6.49 5.56 0.89
C GLU A 26 6.33 5.94 2.36
N THR A 27 6.82 5.11 3.27
CA THR A 27 6.73 5.36 4.72
C THR A 27 8.11 5.23 5.36
N GLU A 28 8.25 5.67 6.61
CA GLU A 28 9.49 5.50 7.39
C GLU A 28 9.95 4.03 7.53
N CYS A 29 9.02 3.08 7.41
CA CYS A 29 9.29 1.64 7.48
C CYS A 29 9.52 0.99 6.10
N GLY A 30 9.62 1.78 5.03
CA GLY A 30 9.68 1.31 3.64
C GLY A 30 8.34 1.47 2.91
N PHE A 31 8.20 0.82 1.75
CA PHE A 31 7.00 0.94 0.93
C PHE A 31 5.85 0.12 1.50
N LEU A 32 4.70 0.77 1.70
CA LEU A 32 3.45 0.14 2.11
C LEU A 32 2.50 0.09 0.92
N MET A 33 2.15 -1.14 0.51
CA MET A 33 1.15 -1.41 -0.51
C MET A 33 -0.18 -1.73 0.17
N ILE A 34 -1.25 -1.11 -0.31
CA ILE A 34 -2.62 -1.31 0.17
C ILE A 34 -3.49 -1.63 -1.04
N ARG A 35 -4.18 -2.77 -1.03
CA ARG A 35 -5.11 -3.16 -2.10
C ARG A 35 -6.53 -3.29 -1.60
N GLY A 36 -7.48 -3.05 -2.48
CA GLY A 36 -8.89 -3.02 -2.12
C GLY A 36 -9.80 -2.70 -3.29
N GLN A 37 -10.97 -2.15 -2.96
CA GLN A 37 -11.98 -1.71 -3.92
C GLN A 37 -12.53 -0.35 -3.50
N ASN A 38 -12.76 0.51 -4.49
CA ASN A 38 -13.23 1.89 -4.28
C ASN A 38 -12.38 2.67 -3.27
N LEU A 39 -11.06 2.44 -3.30
CA LEU A 39 -10.10 3.15 -2.49
C LEU A 39 -10.00 4.60 -2.95
N HIS A 40 -9.96 5.53 -2.01
CA HIS A 40 -9.73 6.94 -2.28
C HIS A 40 -9.14 7.65 -1.07
N ILE A 41 -8.44 8.75 -1.32
CA ILE A 41 -7.90 9.60 -0.25
C ILE A 41 -9.06 10.31 0.43
N LYS A 42 -9.20 10.07 1.73
CA LYS A 42 -10.07 10.84 2.61
C LYS A 42 -9.35 12.06 3.18
N ASN A 43 -8.08 11.90 3.55
CA ASN A 43 -7.24 12.98 4.05
C ASN A 43 -5.77 12.71 3.71
N LEU A 44 -5.00 13.76 3.41
CA LEU A 44 -3.57 13.69 3.12
C LEU A 44 -2.88 14.90 3.76
N ASN A 45 -1.99 14.64 4.71
CA ASN A 45 -1.12 15.63 5.30
C ASN A 45 0.30 15.07 5.39
N LEU A 46 1.10 15.30 4.35
CA LEU A 46 2.49 14.82 4.29
C LEU A 46 3.41 15.55 5.29
N GLU A 47 3.12 16.79 5.67
CA GLU A 47 3.91 17.51 6.68
C GLU A 47 3.81 16.85 8.06
N GLN A 48 2.64 16.31 8.39
CA GLN A 48 2.41 15.51 9.61
C GLN A 48 2.65 14.02 9.40
N GLY A 49 2.97 13.61 8.17
CA GLY A 49 3.11 12.22 7.76
C GLY A 49 1.83 11.39 7.89
N LEU A 50 0.64 11.99 7.74
CA LEU A 50 -0.66 11.35 7.93
C LEU A 50 -1.42 11.17 6.61
N VAL A 51 -1.96 9.96 6.39
CA VAL A 51 -2.86 9.65 5.29
C VAL A 51 -4.07 8.88 5.81
N ALA A 52 -5.26 9.29 5.40
CA ALA A 52 -6.49 8.53 5.60
C ALA A 52 -7.03 8.06 4.25
N ILE A 53 -7.26 6.75 4.14
CA ILE A 53 -7.83 6.08 2.96
C ILE A 53 -9.20 5.52 3.33
N GLU A 54 -10.18 5.75 2.46
CA GLU A 54 -11.51 5.19 2.57
C GLU A 54 -11.81 4.27 1.38
N GLY A 55 -12.51 3.17 1.63
CA GLY A 55 -12.76 2.10 0.66
C GLY A 55 -12.60 0.73 1.28
N LEU A 56 -12.98 -0.33 0.56
CA LEU A 56 -12.89 -1.70 1.09
C LEU A 56 -11.47 -2.24 0.94
N VAL A 57 -10.72 -2.28 2.04
CA VAL A 57 -9.35 -2.80 2.05
C VAL A 57 -9.35 -4.33 2.12
N SER A 58 -8.58 -4.95 1.23
CA SER A 58 -8.42 -6.40 1.10
C SER A 58 -7.04 -6.88 1.55
N GLU A 59 -6.00 -6.10 1.29
CA GLU A 59 -4.62 -6.47 1.59
C GLU A 59 -3.82 -5.23 2.02
N THR A 60 -2.90 -5.41 2.96
CA THR A 60 -1.86 -4.43 3.29
C THR A 60 -0.55 -5.17 3.48
N ALA A 61 0.50 -4.75 2.76
CA ALA A 61 1.80 -5.40 2.81
C ALA A 61 2.92 -4.36 2.74
N TYR A 62 3.90 -4.48 3.63
CA TYR A 62 5.18 -3.80 3.45
C TYR A 62 6.01 -4.54 2.42
N ILE A 63 6.53 -3.81 1.44
CA ILE A 63 7.44 -4.34 0.44
C ILE A 63 8.85 -4.20 0.98
N ASP A 64 9.44 -5.32 1.37
CA ASP A 64 10.83 -5.38 1.78
C ASP A 64 11.73 -5.09 0.56
N GLY A 65 12.69 -4.16 0.68
CA GLY A 65 13.59 -3.76 -0.40
C GLY A 65 14.44 -4.90 -0.97
N ASN A 66 14.48 -6.04 -0.28
CA ASN A 66 15.13 -7.28 -0.74
C ASN A 66 14.27 -8.13 -1.71
N ALA A 67 12.98 -7.83 -1.90
CA ALA A 67 12.06 -8.64 -2.70
C ALA A 67 12.18 -8.43 -4.21
N GLN A 68 12.65 -7.26 -4.69
CA GLN A 68 12.84 -7.00 -6.13
C GLN A 68 13.84 -7.95 -6.81
N SER A 69 14.71 -8.62 -6.05
CA SER A 69 15.69 -9.57 -6.59
C SER A 69 15.18 -11.01 -6.74
N LYS A 70 14.17 -11.43 -5.96
CA LYS A 70 13.81 -12.86 -5.83
C LYS A 70 12.60 -13.33 -6.64
N THR A 71 11.74 -12.44 -7.14
CA THR A 71 10.50 -12.83 -7.83
C THR A 71 10.69 -13.29 -9.27
N LYS A 72 11.86 -13.09 -9.89
CA LYS A 72 12.15 -13.58 -11.25
C LYS A 72 12.39 -15.10 -11.34
N GLY A 73 12.60 -15.81 -10.24
CA GLY A 73 13.05 -17.22 -10.27
C GLY A 73 11.98 -18.30 -10.12
N ILE A 74 10.81 -17.99 -9.54
CA ILE A 74 9.91 -19.02 -9.00
C ILE A 74 8.72 -19.32 -9.92
N PHE A 75 8.31 -18.39 -10.78
CA PHE A 75 7.19 -18.58 -11.71
C PHE A 75 7.53 -19.37 -12.99
N GLY A 76 8.81 -19.65 -13.26
CA GLY A 76 9.24 -20.37 -14.46
C GLY A 76 9.05 -21.89 -14.43
N LYS A 77 8.56 -22.47 -13.33
CA LYS A 77 8.48 -23.94 -13.14
C LYS A 77 7.10 -24.50 -12.83
N LEU A 78 6.05 -23.67 -12.82
CA LEU A 78 4.69 -24.10 -12.47
C LEU A 78 3.70 -24.18 -13.63
N PHE A 79 4.16 -24.02 -14.88
CA PHE A 79 3.35 -24.33 -16.06
C PHE A 79 4.03 -25.43 -16.88
N LYS A 80 3.72 -26.69 -16.53
CA LYS A 80 3.62 -27.82 -17.44
C LYS A 80 2.36 -28.60 -17.09
#